data_AF-A0A9P4XAJ7-F1
#
_entry.id   AF-A0A9P4XAJ7-F1
#
_cell.length_a   1.000
_cell.length_b   1.000
_cell.length_c   1.000
_cell.angle_alpha   90.00
_cell.angle_beta   90.00
_cell.angle_gamma   90.00
#
_symmetry.space_group_name_H-M   'P 1'
#
loop_
_entity.id
_entity.type
_entity.pdbx_description
1 polymer ?
#
loop_
_entity_poly.entity_id
_entity_poly.type
_entity_poly.pdbx_seq_one_letter_code
_entity_poly.pdbx_strand_id
1 'polypeptide(L)'
;MSTLLPGLHISRKIPWNAPVETVHFRFRSRHITAVGQAADNYHPNVRRLKIQSTLFDQVIKAILYLFPKFAQAYLRRWFPEWYLPSAIVLKSQKPDWEEEFDNELASYRSLQSLQGTVIPRHFGVVQFAGVRSHLMADVGGVCIPYTTETAEEAYTLVRKLLYESLTALASRGFVQDDVKLDNFHVVGSRVVVVDLERVERGRSPDELAKFVDSSIQILMQQYRNYLENLRARYP
;
A
#
# COMPACT_ATOMS: atom_id res chain seq x y z
N MET A 1 3.34 8.74 -14.50
CA MET A 1 2.83 9.84 -13.65
C MET A 1 1.41 9.50 -13.26
N SER A 2 1.12 9.33 -11.98
CA SER A 2 -0.26 9.15 -11.52
C SER A 2 -0.95 10.50 -11.66
N THR A 3 -1.87 10.64 -12.61
CA THR A 3 -2.77 11.79 -12.64
C THR A 3 -3.63 11.73 -11.38
N LEU A 4 -3.40 12.67 -10.47
CA LEU A 4 -4.28 12.88 -9.33
C LEU A 4 -5.68 13.28 -9.82
N LEU A 5 -6.67 13.13 -8.94
CA LEU A 5 -8.03 13.58 -9.22
C LEU A 5 -8.06 15.11 -9.37
N PRO A 6 -9.01 15.66 -10.16
CA PRO A 6 -9.17 17.10 -10.29
C PRO A 6 -9.24 17.81 -8.93
N GLY A 7 -8.52 18.92 -8.77
CA GLY A 7 -8.46 19.70 -7.51
C GLY A 7 -7.50 19.16 -6.44
N LEU A 8 -6.93 17.97 -6.63
CA LEU A 8 -5.90 17.40 -5.75
C LEU A 8 -4.52 17.57 -6.37
N HIS A 9 -3.61 18.22 -5.66
CA HIS A 9 -2.23 18.44 -6.10
C HIS A 9 -1.23 17.76 -5.18
N ILE A 10 -0.02 17.51 -5.68
CA ILE A 10 1.07 17.00 -4.85
C ILE A 10 1.71 18.19 -4.13
N SER A 11 1.58 18.24 -2.81
CA SER A 11 2.42 19.09 -1.96
C SER A 11 3.87 18.67 -2.20
N ARG A 12 4.79 19.63 -2.39
CA ARG A 12 6.22 19.33 -2.63
C ARG A 12 6.68 18.25 -1.65
N LYS A 13 6.97 17.05 -2.18
CA LYS A 13 7.67 16.03 -1.40
C LYS A 13 8.97 16.65 -0.94
N ILE A 14 9.25 16.61 0.36
CA ILE A 14 10.58 16.91 0.87
C ILE A 14 11.55 16.03 0.05
N PRO A 15 12.60 16.59 -0.58
CA PRO A 15 13.48 15.84 -1.46
C PRO A 15 14.03 14.61 -0.74
N TRP A 16 13.78 13.45 -1.34
CA TRP A 16 14.21 12.18 -0.77
C TRP A 16 15.68 11.93 -1.10
N ASN A 17 16.55 11.97 -0.10
CA ASN A 17 17.97 11.68 -0.26
C ASN A 17 18.35 10.25 0.17
N ALA A 18 17.42 9.29 0.10
CA ALA A 18 17.76 7.90 0.31
C ALA A 18 18.58 7.41 -0.90
N PRO A 19 19.73 6.73 -0.70
CA PRO A 19 20.51 6.22 -1.80
C PRO A 19 19.70 5.20 -2.60
N VAL A 20 19.74 5.31 -3.93
CA VAL A 20 19.22 4.29 -4.81
C VAL A 20 20.15 3.08 -4.73
N GLU A 21 19.59 1.93 -4.41
CA GLU A 21 20.30 0.67 -4.25
C GLU A 21 19.76 -0.40 -5.19
N THR A 22 20.63 -1.35 -5.54
CA THR A 22 20.24 -2.58 -6.21
C THR A 22 20.11 -3.68 -5.15
N VAL A 23 18.94 -4.30 -5.10
CA VAL A 23 18.65 -5.38 -4.15
C VAL A 23 18.45 -6.70 -4.88
N HIS A 24 18.83 -7.76 -4.19
CA HIS A 24 18.69 -9.14 -4.64
C HIS A 24 17.98 -9.95 -3.57
N PHE A 25 16.95 -10.67 -3.96
CA PHE A 25 16.27 -11.61 -3.08
C PHE A 25 15.66 -12.74 -3.89
N ARG A 26 15.32 -13.84 -3.22
CA ARG A 26 14.67 -14.99 -3.85
C ARG A 26 13.20 -15.02 -3.47
N PHE A 27 12.33 -15.18 -4.46
CA PHE A 27 10.92 -15.47 -4.24
C PHE A 27 10.54 -16.76 -4.94
N ARG A 28 10.25 -17.79 -4.13
CA ARG A 28 10.06 -19.17 -4.59
C ARG A 28 11.23 -19.65 -5.47
N SER A 29 10.98 -19.93 -6.74
CA SER A 29 11.98 -20.44 -7.68
C SER A 29 12.86 -19.33 -8.31
N ARG A 30 12.42 -18.06 -8.25
CA ARG A 30 13.02 -16.96 -9.01
C ARG A 30 13.90 -16.08 -8.15
N HIS A 31 15.11 -15.80 -8.64
CA HIS A 31 15.95 -14.72 -8.12
C HIS A 31 15.50 -13.41 -8.76
N ILE A 32 15.26 -12.42 -7.91
CA ILE A 32 14.76 -11.10 -8.32
C ILE A 32 15.85 -10.09 -8.05
N THR A 33 16.20 -9.36 -9.10
CA THR A 33 16.97 -8.11 -9.02
C THR A 33 16.01 -6.95 -9.14
N ALA A 34 16.06 -6.02 -8.19
CA ALA A 34 15.25 -4.82 -8.21
C ALA A 34 16.08 -3.61 -7.80
N VAL A 35 15.70 -2.43 -8.28
CA VAL A 35 16.38 -1.16 -7.98
C VAL A 35 15.39 -0.22 -7.33
N GLY A 36 15.81 0.46 -6.27
CA GLY A 36 14.95 1.43 -5.60
C GLY A 36 15.59 1.96 -4.33
N GLN A 37 14.76 2.37 -3.38
CA GLN A 37 15.22 3.07 -2.18
C GLN A 37 14.24 2.87 -1.02
N ALA A 38 14.65 3.25 0.19
CA ALA A 38 13.75 3.37 1.33
C ALA A 38 12.56 4.30 1.00
N ALA A 39 11.39 3.97 1.54
CA ALA A 39 10.14 4.68 1.30
C ALA A 39 10.21 6.10 1.87
N ASP A 40 10.77 6.21 3.08
CA ASP A 40 11.15 7.47 3.72
C ASP A 40 12.12 7.30 4.90
N ASN A 41 12.60 8.42 5.46
CA ASN A 41 13.48 8.45 6.64
C ASN A 41 12.82 7.89 7.90
N TYR A 42 11.50 7.90 8.00
CA TYR A 42 10.77 7.39 9.15
C TYR A 42 10.49 5.88 9.02
N HIS A 43 10.47 5.38 7.78
CA HIS A 43 10.22 3.98 7.43
C HIS A 43 11.40 3.37 6.64
N PRO A 44 12.63 3.34 7.20
CA PRO A 44 13.80 2.79 6.50
C PRO A 44 13.69 1.28 6.25
N ASN A 45 12.81 0.59 6.98
CA ASN A 45 12.50 -0.82 6.79
C ASN A 45 11.55 -1.09 5.60
N VAL A 46 10.94 -0.04 5.04
CA VAL A 46 10.07 -0.14 3.86
C VAL A 46 10.86 0.33 2.65
N ARG A 47 10.96 -0.50 1.61
CA ARG A 47 11.68 -0.20 0.37
C ARG A 47 10.75 -0.29 -0.82
N ARG A 48 10.70 0.78 -1.63
CA ARG A 48 9.97 0.80 -2.90
C ARG A 48 10.93 0.49 -4.02
N LEU A 49 10.66 -0.57 -4.77
CA LEU A 49 11.60 -1.15 -5.71
C LEU A 49 10.94 -1.38 -7.07
N LYS A 50 11.74 -1.26 -8.12
CA LYS A 50 11.38 -1.62 -9.49
C LYS A 50 12.16 -2.85 -9.92
N ILE A 51 11.46 -3.94 -10.20
CA ILE A 51 12.05 -5.18 -10.69
C ILE A 51 12.70 -4.91 -12.05
N GLN A 52 13.96 -5.31 -12.17
CA GLN A 52 14.70 -5.29 -13.43
C GLN A 52 14.41 -6.59 -14.17
N SER A 53 13.62 -6.53 -15.24
CA SER A 53 13.32 -7.70 -16.07
C SER A 53 14.47 -8.00 -17.02
N THR A 54 14.98 -9.22 -16.98
CA THR A 54 15.92 -9.73 -17.97
C THR A 54 15.20 -10.18 -19.26
N LEU A 55 15.94 -10.42 -20.35
CA LEU A 55 15.38 -11.03 -21.57
C LEU A 55 14.76 -12.40 -21.27
N PHE A 56 15.42 -13.20 -20.43
CA PHE A 56 14.89 -14.48 -19.97
C PHE A 56 13.54 -14.31 -19.26
N ASP A 57 13.41 -13.31 -18.38
CA ASP A 57 12.14 -13.03 -17.71
C ASP A 57 11.03 -12.66 -18.69
N GLN A 58 11.35 -11.90 -19.73
CA GLN A 58 10.37 -11.50 -20.75
C GLN A 58 9.91 -12.71 -21.57
N VAL A 59 10.81 -13.61 -21.92
CA VAL A 59 10.47 -14.87 -22.63
C VAL A 59 9.58 -15.76 -21.77
N ILE A 60 9.93 -16.00 -20.50
CA ILE A 60 9.10 -16.81 -19.61
C ILE A 60 7.72 -16.18 -19.41
N LYS A 61 7.65 -14.86 -19.22
CA LYS A 61 6.37 -14.16 -19.14
C LYS A 61 5.56 -14.31 -20.42
N ALA A 62 6.18 -14.16 -21.59
CA ALA A 62 5.50 -14.33 -22.87
C ALA A 62 4.90 -15.74 -22.98
N ILE A 63 5.68 -16.78 -22.66
CA ILE A 63 5.21 -18.18 -22.64
C ILE A 63 4.02 -18.33 -21.68
N LEU A 64 4.14 -17.82 -20.46
CA LEU A 64 3.06 -17.89 -19.47
C LEU A 64 1.79 -17.17 -19.94
N TYR A 65 1.90 -16.05 -20.65
CA TYR A 65 0.75 -15.29 -21.16
C TYR A 65 0.09 -15.90 -22.40
N LEU A 66 0.73 -16.86 -23.08
CA LEU A 66 0.10 -17.61 -24.18
C LEU A 66 -0.98 -18.59 -23.69
N PHE A 67 -0.97 -18.96 -22.41
CA PHE A 67 -1.96 -19.89 -21.85
C PHE A 67 -3.36 -19.25 -21.75
N PRO A 68 -4.44 -20.02 -21.97
CA PRO A 68 -5.82 -19.53 -21.86
C PRO A 68 -6.17 -18.94 -20.48
N LYS A 69 -7.16 -18.03 -20.44
CA LYS A 69 -7.57 -17.30 -19.21
C LYS A 69 -7.92 -18.23 -18.03
N PHE A 70 -8.54 -19.38 -18.28
CA PHE A 70 -8.85 -20.33 -17.20
C PHE A 70 -7.56 -20.91 -16.58
N ALA A 71 -6.54 -21.18 -17.39
CA ALA A 71 -5.24 -21.68 -16.94
C ALA A 71 -4.42 -20.60 -16.21
N GLN A 72 -4.57 -19.33 -16.61
CA GLN A 72 -3.89 -18.19 -15.95
C GLN A 72 -4.15 -18.14 -14.44
N ALA A 73 -5.35 -18.48 -13.99
CA ALA A 73 -5.67 -18.51 -12.56
C ALA A 73 -4.82 -19.54 -11.81
N TYR A 74 -4.66 -20.74 -12.37
CA TYR A 74 -3.82 -21.80 -11.79
C TYR A 74 -2.34 -21.45 -11.87
N LEU A 75 -1.87 -20.93 -13.00
CA LEU A 75 -0.48 -20.52 -13.18
C LEU A 75 -0.08 -19.42 -12.19
N ARG A 76 -0.93 -18.42 -11.96
CA ARG A 76 -0.70 -17.38 -10.95
C ARG A 76 -0.59 -17.94 -9.54
N ARG A 77 -1.32 -19.01 -9.23
CA ARG A 77 -1.29 -19.67 -7.92
C ARG A 77 -0.02 -20.50 -7.72
N TRP A 78 0.40 -21.23 -8.75
CA TRP A 78 1.56 -22.13 -8.67
C TRP A 78 2.89 -21.41 -8.88
N PHE A 79 2.91 -20.42 -9.78
CA PHE A 79 4.10 -19.67 -10.20
C PHE A 79 3.98 -18.15 -9.97
N PRO A 80 3.54 -17.67 -8.79
CA PRO A 80 3.30 -16.25 -8.53
C PRO A 80 4.53 -15.36 -8.72
N GLU A 81 5.74 -15.92 -8.60
CA GLU A 81 7.00 -15.21 -8.78
C GLU A 81 7.21 -14.65 -10.19
N TRP A 82 6.51 -15.21 -11.18
CA TRP A 82 6.53 -14.74 -12.56
C TRP A 82 5.44 -13.70 -12.86
N TYR A 83 4.46 -13.55 -11.96
CA TYR A 83 3.35 -12.59 -12.07
C TYR A 83 3.52 -11.37 -11.16
N LEU A 84 4.71 -11.17 -10.59
CA LEU A 84 5.01 -9.95 -9.85
C LEU A 84 4.90 -8.72 -10.76
N PRO A 85 4.27 -7.63 -10.28
CA PRO A 85 4.26 -6.35 -10.98
C PRO A 85 5.68 -5.78 -11.06
N SER A 86 5.90 -4.82 -11.95
CA SER A 86 7.21 -4.18 -12.07
C SER A 86 7.59 -3.37 -10.83
N ALA A 87 6.62 -2.82 -10.12
CA ALA A 87 6.82 -2.02 -8.90
C ALA A 87 6.33 -2.80 -7.69
N ILE A 88 7.20 -2.98 -6.71
CA ILE A 88 6.98 -3.77 -5.50
C ILE A 88 7.45 -3.01 -4.27
N VAL A 89 6.99 -3.45 -3.11
CA VAL A 89 7.45 -3.01 -1.81
C VAL A 89 8.00 -4.20 -1.03
N LEU A 90 9.16 -4.01 -0.40
CA LEU A 90 9.66 -4.86 0.67
C LEU A 90 9.49 -4.12 2.00
N LYS A 91 8.66 -4.64 2.90
CA LYS A 91 8.57 -4.16 4.29
C LYS A 91 9.26 -5.19 5.17
N SER A 92 10.47 -4.90 5.61
CA SER A 92 11.25 -5.75 6.51
C SER A 92 10.76 -5.63 7.95
N GLN A 93 10.84 -6.74 8.67
CA GLN A 93 10.59 -6.78 10.12
C GLN A 93 11.54 -5.82 10.83
N LYS A 94 11.02 -5.06 11.79
CA LYS A 94 11.83 -4.26 12.72
C LYS A 94 12.37 -5.17 13.85
N PRO A 95 13.51 -4.84 14.49
CA PRO A 95 13.97 -5.56 15.68
C PRO A 95 12.90 -5.54 16.76
N ASP A 96 12.61 -6.69 17.38
CA ASP A 96 11.63 -6.86 18.47
C ASP A 96 10.17 -6.52 18.11
N TRP A 97 9.81 -6.58 16.81
CA TRP A 97 8.45 -6.34 16.29
C TRP A 97 7.92 -7.57 15.53
N GLU A 98 8.17 -8.76 16.05
CA GLU A 98 7.69 -10.03 15.49
C GLU A 98 6.16 -10.08 15.47
N GLU A 99 5.52 -9.59 16.53
CA GLU A 99 4.06 -9.63 16.68
C GLU A 99 3.37 -8.77 15.62
N GLU A 100 3.82 -7.53 15.41
CA GLU A 100 3.26 -6.62 14.41
C GLU A 100 3.44 -7.16 12.99
N PHE A 101 4.59 -7.79 12.71
CA PHE A 101 4.84 -8.44 11.43
C PHE A 101 3.89 -9.62 11.18
N ASP A 102 3.73 -10.49 12.18
CA ASP A 102 2.85 -11.65 12.07
C ASP A 102 1.36 -11.24 12.06
N ASN A 103 0.99 -10.17 12.77
CA ASN A 103 -0.34 -9.55 12.72
C ASN A 103 -0.63 -8.98 11.32
N GLU A 104 0.29 -8.23 10.72
CA GLU A 104 0.12 -7.73 9.36
C GLU A 104 -0.04 -8.89 8.36
N LEU A 105 0.72 -9.99 8.52
CA LEU A 105 0.57 -11.19 7.70
C LEU A 105 -0.82 -11.82 7.86
N ALA A 106 -1.34 -11.89 9.09
CA ALA A 106 -2.68 -12.41 9.39
C ALA A 106 -3.79 -11.51 8.81
N SER A 107 -3.60 -10.19 8.86
CA SER A 107 -4.49 -9.19 8.25
C SER A 107 -4.59 -9.39 6.74
N TYR A 108 -3.47 -9.53 6.03
CA TYR A 108 -3.49 -9.80 4.58
C TYR A 108 -4.22 -11.09 4.21
N ARG A 109 -4.07 -12.14 5.03
CA ARG A 109 -4.78 -13.43 4.82
C ARG A 109 -6.28 -13.27 5.03
N SER A 110 -6.67 -12.59 6.11
CA SER A 110 -8.09 -12.37 6.44
C SER A 110 -8.79 -11.45 5.44
N LEU A 111 -8.05 -10.50 4.87
CA LEU A 111 -8.54 -9.50 3.92
C LEU A 111 -8.18 -9.83 2.46
N GLN A 112 -7.97 -11.11 2.11
CA GLN A 112 -7.69 -11.55 0.73
C GLN A 112 -8.70 -10.97 -0.27
N SER A 113 -9.95 -10.86 0.20
CA SER A 113 -11.05 -10.01 -0.27
C SER A 113 -10.70 -8.76 -1.09
N LEU A 114 -9.83 -7.97 -0.48
CA LEU A 114 -9.65 -6.55 -0.73
C LEU A 114 -8.29 -6.24 -1.35
N GLN A 115 -7.47 -7.27 -1.56
CA GLN A 115 -6.12 -7.12 -2.08
C GLN A 115 -6.08 -6.65 -3.52
N GLY A 116 -5.34 -5.57 -3.76
CA GLY A 116 -5.22 -4.89 -5.05
C GLY A 116 -6.31 -3.85 -5.31
N THR A 117 -7.34 -3.75 -4.46
CA THR A 117 -8.42 -2.76 -4.57
C THR A 117 -8.44 -1.79 -3.39
N VAL A 118 -8.58 -2.28 -2.17
CA VAL A 118 -8.66 -1.43 -0.96
C VAL A 118 -7.38 -1.54 -0.14
N ILE A 119 -6.66 -2.65 -0.22
CA ILE A 119 -5.35 -2.85 0.41
C ILE A 119 -4.31 -3.31 -0.62
N PRO A 120 -2.99 -3.20 -0.34
CA PRO A 120 -1.95 -3.76 -1.20
C PRO A 120 -2.17 -5.24 -1.49
N ARG A 121 -1.69 -5.70 -2.66
CA ARG A 121 -1.58 -7.14 -2.91
C ARG A 121 -0.33 -7.66 -2.22
N HIS A 122 -0.49 -8.58 -1.29
CA HIS A 122 0.59 -9.30 -0.63
C HIS A 122 0.89 -10.59 -1.39
N PHE A 123 2.17 -10.80 -1.73
CA PHE A 123 2.63 -11.96 -2.50
C PHE A 123 3.21 -13.06 -1.60
N GLY A 124 3.68 -12.70 -0.41
CA GLY A 124 4.28 -13.61 0.54
C GLY A 124 5.33 -12.95 1.41
N VAL A 125 6.06 -13.78 2.15
CA VAL A 125 7.23 -13.39 2.94
C VAL A 125 8.48 -13.91 2.24
N VAL A 126 9.49 -13.06 2.15
CA VAL A 126 10.82 -13.39 1.63
C VAL A 126 11.88 -13.11 2.69
N GLN A 127 13.08 -13.60 2.48
CA GLN A 127 14.24 -13.19 3.28
C GLN A 127 15.03 -12.16 2.50
N PHE A 128 15.33 -11.02 3.14
CA PHE A 128 16.15 -9.96 2.59
C PHE A 128 17.13 -9.48 3.66
N ALA A 129 18.42 -9.48 3.34
CA ALA A 129 19.50 -9.17 4.28
C ALA A 129 19.41 -9.96 5.61
N GLY A 130 19.02 -11.24 5.53
CA GLY A 130 18.86 -12.10 6.70
C GLY A 130 17.55 -11.93 7.47
N VAL A 131 16.75 -10.89 7.17
CA VAL A 131 15.52 -10.54 7.88
C VAL A 131 14.29 -10.96 7.06
N ARG A 132 13.19 -11.31 7.73
CA ARG A 132 11.90 -11.58 7.08
C ARG A 132 11.31 -10.26 6.55
N SER A 133 10.78 -10.28 5.33
CA SER A 133 10.18 -9.11 4.70
C SER A 133 8.89 -9.47 3.98
N HIS A 134 7.85 -8.67 4.16
CA HIS A 134 6.65 -8.74 3.33
C HIS A 134 7.00 -8.30 1.91
N LEU A 135 6.67 -9.14 0.93
CA LEU A 135 6.71 -8.80 -0.49
C LEU A 135 5.30 -8.43 -0.93
N MET A 136 5.10 -7.18 -1.33
CA MET A 136 3.79 -6.68 -1.75
C MET A 136 3.88 -5.79 -2.99
N ALA A 137 2.75 -5.55 -3.65
CA ALA A 137 2.68 -4.64 -4.79
C ALA A 137 2.86 -3.19 -4.32
N ASP A 138 3.64 -2.41 -5.05
CA ASP A 138 3.62 -0.97 -4.85
C ASP A 138 2.28 -0.42 -5.34
N VAL A 139 1.51 0.17 -4.43
CA VAL A 139 0.19 0.75 -4.72
C VAL A 139 0.28 2.03 -5.55
N GLY A 140 1.47 2.63 -5.63
CA GLY A 140 1.70 3.91 -6.31
C GLY A 140 1.03 5.06 -5.56
N GLY A 141 0.43 5.97 -6.33
CA GLY A 141 -0.35 7.08 -5.80
C GLY A 141 0.42 8.05 -4.92
N VAL A 142 -0.35 8.81 -4.14
CA VAL A 142 0.15 9.84 -3.23
C VAL A 142 -0.48 9.61 -1.87
N CYS A 143 0.35 9.53 -0.85
CA CYS A 143 -0.06 9.48 0.55
C CYS A 143 -0.80 10.79 0.89
N ILE A 144 -1.95 10.71 1.58
CA ILE A 144 -2.85 11.87 1.77
C ILE A 144 -2.17 13.11 2.36
N PRO A 145 -1.26 13.01 3.34
CA PRO A 145 -0.51 14.17 3.83
C PRO A 145 0.28 14.88 2.74
N TYR A 146 0.69 14.22 1.65
CA TYR A 146 1.39 14.90 0.55
C TYR A 146 0.44 15.46 -0.51
N THR A 147 -0.85 15.53 -0.21
CA THR A 147 -1.85 16.12 -1.10
C THR A 147 -2.20 17.52 -0.61
N THR A 148 -2.38 18.44 -1.54
CA THR A 148 -3.02 19.73 -1.28
C THR A 148 -4.33 19.78 -2.04
N GLU A 149 -5.26 20.56 -1.52
CA GLU A 149 -6.48 20.90 -2.22
C GLU A 149 -6.59 22.40 -2.44
N THR A 150 -7.11 22.77 -3.61
CA THR A 150 -7.41 24.16 -3.97
C THR A 150 -8.92 24.44 -4.04
N ALA A 151 -9.76 23.41 -3.83
CA ALA A 151 -11.21 23.50 -3.96
C ALA A 151 -11.91 22.56 -2.97
N GLU A 152 -12.98 23.02 -2.33
CA GLU A 152 -13.82 22.27 -1.37
C GLU A 152 -14.29 20.89 -1.89
N GLU A 153 -14.42 20.77 -3.21
CA GLU A 153 -14.75 19.53 -3.92
C GLU A 153 -13.70 18.43 -3.67
N ALA A 154 -12.42 18.79 -3.55
CA ALA A 154 -11.34 17.85 -3.26
C ALA A 154 -11.36 17.39 -1.80
N TYR A 155 -11.67 18.27 -0.83
CA TYR A 155 -11.91 17.86 0.56
C TYR A 155 -13.07 16.86 0.67
N THR A 156 -14.19 17.16 0.01
CA THR A 156 -15.37 16.27 -0.04
C THR A 156 -15.03 14.93 -0.69
N LEU A 157 -14.25 14.95 -1.78
CA LEU A 157 -13.78 13.77 -2.48
C LEU A 157 -12.88 12.90 -1.59
N VAL A 158 -11.89 13.49 -0.90
CA VAL A 158 -11.03 12.76 0.04
C VAL A 158 -11.86 12.08 1.13
N ARG A 159 -12.82 12.81 1.73
CA ARG A 159 -13.74 12.25 2.72
C ARG A 159 -14.50 11.04 2.18
N LYS A 160 -15.06 11.16 0.98
CA LYS A 160 -15.81 10.08 0.31
C LYS A 160 -14.92 8.85 0.10
N LEU A 161 -13.73 9.02 -0.46
CA LEU A 161 -12.83 7.90 -0.76
C LEU A 161 -12.33 7.20 0.50
N LEU A 162 -12.04 7.96 1.55
CA LEU A 162 -11.71 7.40 2.87
C LEU A 162 -12.88 6.57 3.40
N TYR A 163 -14.11 7.13 3.36
CA TYR A 163 -15.31 6.44 3.84
C TYR A 163 -15.54 5.12 3.11
N GLU A 164 -15.43 5.13 1.78
CA GLU A 164 -15.55 3.92 0.95
C GLU A 164 -14.49 2.86 1.32
N SER A 165 -13.23 3.28 1.51
CA SER A 165 -12.15 2.35 1.85
C SER A 165 -12.31 1.72 3.24
N LEU A 166 -12.70 2.51 4.25
CA LEU A 166 -12.93 2.02 5.62
C LEU A 166 -14.19 1.18 5.70
N THR A 167 -15.26 1.56 4.99
CA THR A 167 -16.48 0.76 4.88
C THR A 167 -16.20 -0.59 4.22
N ALA A 168 -15.29 -0.64 3.24
CA ALA A 168 -14.90 -1.91 2.64
C ALA A 168 -14.16 -2.83 3.62
N LEU A 169 -13.31 -2.29 4.51
CA LEU A 169 -12.73 -3.07 5.63
C LEU A 169 -13.82 -3.56 6.59
N ALA A 170 -14.71 -2.66 7.01
CA ALA A 170 -15.80 -2.96 7.92
C ALA A 170 -16.74 -4.04 7.37
N SER A 171 -17.00 -4.05 6.06
CA SER A 171 -17.80 -5.10 5.40
C SER A 171 -17.20 -6.50 5.54
N ARG A 172 -15.90 -6.60 5.88
CA ARG A 172 -15.20 -7.85 6.16
C ARG A 172 -15.05 -8.14 7.64
N GLY A 173 -15.64 -7.31 8.50
CA GLY A 173 -15.57 -7.44 9.95
C GLY A 173 -14.33 -6.81 10.57
N PHE A 174 -13.62 -5.92 9.86
CA PHE A 174 -12.35 -5.35 10.30
C PHE A 174 -12.37 -3.82 10.34
N VAL A 175 -11.56 -3.24 11.22
CA VAL A 175 -11.30 -1.81 11.32
C VAL A 175 -9.81 -1.55 11.30
N GLN A 176 -9.42 -0.36 10.82
CA GLN A 176 -8.04 0.12 10.93
C GLN A 176 -7.91 0.95 12.20
N ASP A 177 -7.25 0.41 13.22
CA ASP A 177 -7.10 1.08 14.52
C ASP A 177 -6.02 2.18 14.49
N ASP A 178 -5.02 2.05 13.61
CA ASP A 178 -4.04 3.12 13.37
C ASP A 178 -4.59 4.20 12.43
N VAL A 179 -5.50 5.02 12.96
CA VAL A 179 -6.18 6.11 12.25
C VAL A 179 -5.24 7.30 12.03
N LYS A 180 -4.24 7.12 11.16
CA LYS A 180 -3.30 8.15 10.72
C LYS A 180 -3.40 8.35 9.22
N LEU A 181 -3.32 9.60 8.76
CA LEU A 181 -3.42 9.93 7.34
C LEU A 181 -2.35 9.28 6.45
N ASP A 182 -1.17 8.98 7.00
CA ASP A 182 -0.08 8.36 6.25
C ASP A 182 -0.36 6.92 5.83
N ASN A 183 -1.25 6.23 6.55
CA ASN A 183 -1.74 4.90 6.22
C ASN A 183 -2.73 4.89 5.03
N PHE A 184 -3.01 6.03 4.39
CA PHE A 184 -3.96 6.14 3.29
C PHE A 184 -3.33 6.78 2.05
N HIS A 185 -3.41 6.07 0.93
CA HIS A 185 -2.87 6.50 -0.36
C HIS A 185 -3.99 6.75 -1.37
N VAL A 186 -4.04 7.95 -1.96
CA VAL A 186 -4.89 8.22 -3.12
C VAL A 186 -4.24 7.63 -4.37
N VAL A 187 -4.90 6.67 -5.00
CA VAL A 187 -4.43 5.94 -6.18
C VAL A 187 -5.49 6.00 -7.28
N GLY A 188 -5.38 6.99 -8.17
CA GLY A 188 -6.43 7.26 -9.16
C GLY A 188 -7.71 7.67 -8.43
N SER A 189 -8.82 6.96 -8.68
CA SER A 189 -10.15 7.25 -8.10
C SER A 189 -10.49 6.45 -6.84
N ARG A 190 -9.49 6.00 -6.08
CA ARG A 190 -9.68 5.21 -4.86
C ARG A 190 -8.65 5.58 -3.80
N VAL A 191 -8.97 5.26 -2.55
CA VAL A 191 -8.00 5.22 -1.46
C VAL A 191 -7.60 3.78 -1.19
N VAL A 192 -6.29 3.58 -0.99
CA VAL A 192 -5.70 2.31 -0.58
C VAL A 192 -5.18 2.45 0.83
N VAL A 193 -5.66 1.58 1.72
CA VAL A 193 -5.21 1.47 3.11
C VAL A 193 -3.94 0.64 3.14
N VAL A 194 -2.86 1.23 3.63
CA VAL A 194 -1.56 0.57 3.83
C VAL A 194 -1.31 0.39 5.32
N ASP A 195 -0.26 -0.35 5.65
CA ASP A 195 0.14 -0.70 7.01
C ASP A 195 -0.97 -1.38 7.83
N LEU A 196 -1.07 -2.70 7.67
CA LEU A 196 -2.17 -3.49 8.26
C LEU A 196 -1.79 -4.15 9.58
N GLU A 197 -0.73 -3.67 10.24
CA GLU A 197 -0.25 -4.21 11.52
C GLU A 197 -1.21 -3.93 12.69
N ARG A 198 -2.08 -2.92 12.57
CA ARG A 198 -3.12 -2.55 13.54
C ARG A 198 -4.54 -2.64 12.98
N VAL A 199 -4.80 -3.71 12.24
CA VAL A 199 -6.15 -4.06 11.81
C VAL A 199 -6.80 -4.99 12.82
N GLU A 200 -7.96 -4.60 13.34
CA GLU A 200 -8.66 -5.34 14.39
C GLU A 200 -10.01 -5.86 13.90
N ARG A 201 -10.49 -6.95 14.51
CA ARG A 201 -11.84 -7.46 14.26
C ARG A 201 -12.84 -6.67 15.10
N GLY A 202 -13.87 -6.11 14.45
CA GLY A 202 -15.00 -5.53 15.17
C GLY A 202 -15.90 -6.61 15.77
N ARG A 203 -16.62 -6.28 16.84
CA ARG A 203 -17.47 -7.25 17.55
C ARG A 203 -18.88 -7.31 16.97
N SER A 204 -19.34 -6.24 16.31
CA SER A 204 -20.67 -6.18 15.69
C SER A 204 -20.73 -5.21 14.50
N PRO A 205 -21.71 -5.36 13.58
CA PRO A 205 -21.94 -4.41 12.49
C PRO A 205 -22.13 -2.96 12.95
N ASP A 206 -22.85 -2.75 14.06
CA ASP A 206 -23.11 -1.42 14.60
C ASP A 206 -21.82 -0.78 15.16
N GLU A 207 -20.98 -1.56 15.82
CA GLU A 207 -19.67 -1.10 16.30
C GLU A 207 -18.76 -0.74 15.12
N LEU A 208 -18.74 -1.58 14.08
CA LEU A 208 -17.98 -1.34 12.86
C LEU A 208 -18.42 -0.03 12.18
N ALA A 209 -19.73 0.21 12.06
CA ALA A 209 -20.25 1.44 11.48
C ALA A 209 -19.86 2.68 12.30
N LYS A 210 -20.04 2.62 13.63
CA LYS A 210 -19.61 3.70 14.55
C LYS A 210 -18.12 3.97 14.47
N PHE A 211 -17.31 2.91 14.33
CA PHE A 211 -15.87 3.05 14.18
C PHE A 211 -15.53 3.77 12.87
N VAL A 212 -16.11 3.35 11.75
CA VAL A 212 -15.91 4.02 10.45
C VAL A 212 -16.23 5.51 10.53
N ASP A 213 -17.39 5.87 11.10
CA ASP A 213 -17.79 7.27 11.25
C ASP A 213 -16.80 8.06 12.12
N SER A 214 -16.36 7.47 13.23
CA SER A 214 -15.39 8.08 14.14
C SER A 214 -14.01 8.24 13.49
N SER A 215 -13.52 7.23 12.78
CA SER A 215 -12.26 7.29 12.04
C SER A 215 -12.30 8.39 10.98
N ILE A 216 -13.42 8.55 10.28
CA ILE A 216 -13.58 9.60 9.28
C ILE A 216 -13.52 10.98 9.91
N GLN A 217 -14.18 11.20 11.05
CA GLN A 217 -14.08 12.47 11.77
C GLN A 217 -12.64 12.78 12.15
N ILE A 218 -11.92 11.80 12.72
CA ILE A 218 -10.51 11.95 13.12
C ILE A 218 -9.63 12.26 11.91
N LEU A 219 -9.72 11.48 10.82
CA LEU A 219 -8.88 11.66 9.63
C LEU A 219 -9.16 13.01 8.96
N MET A 220 -10.43 13.41 8.85
CA MET A 220 -10.78 14.69 8.23
C MET A 220 -10.36 15.89 9.08
N GLN A 221 -10.32 15.74 10.41
CA GLN A 221 -9.73 16.75 11.29
C GLN A 221 -8.21 16.82 11.13
N GLN A 222 -7.51 15.68 11.10
CA GLN A 222 -6.07 15.64 10.80
C GLN A 222 -5.77 16.30 9.45
N TYR A 223 -6.61 16.06 8.44
CA TYR A 223 -6.39 16.56 7.09
C TYR A 223 -6.58 18.07 7.04
N ARG A 224 -7.62 18.59 7.70
CA ARG A 224 -7.83 20.04 7.86
C ARG A 224 -6.63 20.71 8.53
N ASN A 225 -6.17 20.16 9.66
CA ASN A 225 -5.02 20.69 10.38
C ASN A 225 -3.76 20.69 9.50
N TYR A 226 -3.57 19.65 8.68
CA TYR A 226 -2.45 19.58 7.75
C TYR A 226 -2.52 20.71 6.71
N LEU A 227 -3.69 20.91 6.09
CA LEU A 227 -3.91 21.96 5.08
C LEU A 227 -3.72 23.36 5.66
N GLU A 228 -4.22 23.63 6.87
CA GLU A 228 -4.02 24.91 7.57
C GLU A 228 -2.54 25.18 7.83
N ASN A 229 -1.81 24.18 8.36
CA ASN A 229 -0.37 24.29 8.58
C ASN A 229 0.45 24.47 7.30
N LEU A 230 -0.06 23.97 6.17
CA LEU A 230 0.58 24.15 4.88
C LEU A 230 0.34 25.56 4.33
N ARG A 231 -0.91 26.05 4.41
CA ARG A 231 -1.28 27.43 4.03
C ARG A 231 -0.52 28.46 4.86
N ALA A 232 -0.35 28.22 6.16
CA ALA A 232 0.44 29.09 7.03
C ALA A 232 1.93 29.14 6.67
N ARG A 233 2.50 28.02 6.16
CA ARG A 233 3.92 27.92 5.78
C ARG A 233 4.21 28.46 4.37
N TYR A 234 3.21 28.47 3.50
CA TYR A 234 3.34 28.87 2.09
C TYR A 234 2.13 29.74 1.70
N PRO A 235 2.10 31.03 2.10
CA PRO A 235 1.00 31.94 1.80
C PRO A 235 0.88 32.28 0.31
#